data_AF-D3PQK4-F1
#
_entry.id   AF-D3PQK4-F1
#
_cell.length_a   1.000
_cell.length_b   1.000
_cell.length_c   1.000
_cell.angle_alpha   90.00
_cell.angle_beta   90.00
_cell.angle_gamma   90.00
#
_symmetry.space_group_name_H-M   'P 1'
#
loop_
_entity.id
_entity.type
_entity.pdbx_description
1 polymer ?
#
loop_
_entity_poly.entity_id
_entity_poly.type
_entity_poly.pdbx_seq_one_letter_code
_entity_poly.pdbx_strand_id
1 'polypeptide(L)'
;MLDGLIALGLWWAGAAWVRRFGWAWGVVGVWLNLLWFIYQNELGQGWLFYLRGVGLAFLLAVGYRQYGLAWALLPWPLLFAGRFELQMLWPYFPAWGEGLMLGAVVYLLVGLFRRP
;
A
#
# COMPACT_ATOMS: atom_id res chain seq x y z
N MET A 1 4.72 11.59 12.16
CA MET A 1 6.12 11.16 12.34
C MET A 1 6.22 9.67 12.64
N LEU A 2 5.45 9.14 13.60
CA LEU A 2 5.44 7.70 13.94
C LEU A 2 5.04 6.80 12.76
N ASP A 3 4.01 7.18 11.99
CA ASP A 3 3.55 6.41 10.82
C ASP A 3 4.66 6.17 9.78
N GLY A 4 5.48 7.20 9.52
CA GLY A 4 6.61 7.09 8.59
C GLY A 4 7.70 6.17 9.10
N LEU A 5 7.99 6.20 10.41
CA LEU A 5 8.96 5.30 11.04
C LEU A 5 8.48 3.85 11.00
N ILE A 6 7.18 3.62 11.24
CA ILE A 6 6.60 2.27 11.19
C ILE A 6 6.55 1.75 9.76
N ALA A 7 6.15 2.58 8.79
CA ALA A 7 6.18 2.21 7.38
C ALA A 7 7.61 1.86 6.92
N LEU A 8 8.60 2.65 7.33
CA LEU A 8 10.01 2.38 7.03
C LEU A 8 10.50 1.09 7.72
N GLY A 9 10.11 0.87 8.97
CA GLY A 9 10.42 -0.34 9.74
C GLY A 9 9.82 -1.60 9.09
N LEU A 10 8.56 -1.53 8.67
CA LEU A 10 7.87 -2.60 7.94
C LEU A 10 8.54 -2.88 6.59
N TRP A 11 8.95 -1.84 5.87
CA TRP A 11 9.69 -2.01 4.62
C TRP A 11 11.03 -2.71 4.84
N TRP A 12 11.81 -2.29 5.84
CA TRP A 12 13.08 -2.94 6.18
C TRP A 12 12.89 -4.37 6.65
N ALA A 13 11.88 -4.65 7.47
CA ALA A 13 11.54 -5.99 7.92
C ALA A 13 11.17 -6.88 6.72
N GLY A 14 10.35 -6.37 5.80
CA GLY A 14 10.03 -7.05 4.54
C GLY A 14 11.26 -7.33 3.69
N ALA A 15 12.14 -6.34 3.51
CA ALA A 15 13.36 -6.47 2.74
C ALA A 15 14.30 -7.51 3.37
N ALA A 16 14.47 -7.49 4.70
CA ALA A 16 15.25 -8.49 5.43
C ALA A 16 14.65 -9.89 5.26
N TRP A 17 13.32 -10.03 5.33
CA TRP A 17 12.62 -11.30 5.16
C TRP A 17 12.81 -11.88 3.76
N VAL A 18 12.57 -11.07 2.72
CA VAL A 18 12.78 -11.44 1.32
C VAL A 18 14.22 -11.87 1.09
N ARG A 19 15.20 -11.12 1.61
CA ARG A 19 16.62 -11.47 1.47
C ARG A 19 17.01 -12.74 2.22
N ARG A 20 16.42 -12.98 3.40
CA ARG A 20 16.77 -14.12 4.26
C ARG A 20 16.15 -15.43 3.80
N PHE A 21 14.93 -15.39 3.28
CA PHE A 21 14.12 -16.57 2.95
C PHE A 21 13.83 -16.72 1.46
N GLY A 22 14.18 -15.75 0.62
CA GLY A 22 13.99 -15.81 -0.84
C GLY A 22 12.53 -15.69 -1.29
N TRP A 23 11.64 -15.16 -0.45
CA TRP A 23 10.21 -15.04 -0.76
C TRP A 23 9.95 -13.95 -1.81
N ALA A 24 8.92 -14.14 -2.63
CA ALA A 24 8.48 -13.12 -3.57
C ALA A 24 7.89 -11.91 -2.84
N TRP A 25 8.24 -10.71 -3.31
CA TRP A 25 7.73 -9.44 -2.76
C TRP A 25 6.22 -9.32 -2.75
N GLY A 26 5.51 -9.96 -3.70
CA GLY A 26 4.04 -10.01 -3.68
C GLY A 26 3.51 -10.73 -2.43
N VAL A 27 4.09 -11.89 -2.08
CA VAL A 27 3.67 -12.66 -0.89
C VAL A 27 3.97 -11.88 0.38
N VAL A 28 5.18 -11.34 0.50
CA VAL A 28 5.56 -10.53 1.67
C VAL A 28 4.72 -9.26 1.75
N GLY A 29 4.43 -8.64 0.60
CA GLY A 29 3.60 -7.45 0.49
C GLY A 29 2.18 -7.64 1.02
N VAL A 30 1.58 -8.84 0.85
CA VAL A 30 0.27 -9.15 1.43
C VAL A 30 0.34 -9.02 2.96
N TRP A 31 1.32 -9.69 3.59
CA TRP A 31 1.48 -9.62 5.05
C TRP A 31 1.82 -8.21 5.54
N LEU A 32 2.67 -7.48 4.82
CA LEU A 32 2.99 -6.08 5.17
C LEU A 32 1.78 -5.17 5.03
N ASN A 33 0.94 -5.36 4.01
CA ASN A 33 -0.30 -4.60 3.84
C ASN A 33 -1.28 -4.88 4.99
N LEU A 34 -1.39 -6.14 5.43
CA LEU A 34 -2.20 -6.51 6.60
C LEU A 34 -1.67 -5.89 7.89
N LEU A 35 -0.37 -5.97 8.15
CA LEU A 35 0.25 -5.35 9.33
C LEU A 35 0.08 -3.83 9.34
N TRP A 36 0.23 -3.21 8.17
CA TRP A 36 -0.01 -1.79 7.99
C TRP A 36 -1.47 -1.41 8.26
N PHE A 37 -2.41 -2.22 7.77
CA PHE A 37 -3.84 -2.05 8.05
C PHE A 37 -4.14 -2.14 9.54
N ILE A 38 -3.65 -3.18 10.23
CA ILE A 38 -3.85 -3.37 11.67
C ILE A 38 -3.29 -2.18 12.45
N TYR A 39 -2.07 -1.75 12.14
CA TYR A 39 -1.48 -0.57 12.78
C TYR A 39 -2.34 0.68 12.60
N GLN A 40 -2.80 0.96 11.37
CA GLN A 40 -3.63 2.13 11.11
C GLN A 40 -5.01 2.05 11.75
N ASN A 41 -5.58 0.84 11.91
CA ASN A 41 -6.86 0.62 12.55
C ASN A 41 -6.80 0.80 14.07
N GLU A 42 -5.75 0.27 14.72
CA GLU A 42 -5.66 0.23 16.19
C GLU A 42 -4.97 1.46 16.79
N LEU A 43 -3.97 2.02 16.10
CA LEU A 43 -3.04 3.01 16.68
C LEU A 43 -2.83 4.25 15.81
N GLY A 44 -3.21 4.18 14.53
CA GLY A 44 -2.97 5.24 13.55
C GLY A 44 -4.15 6.18 13.34
N GLN A 45 -4.20 6.78 12.15
CA GLN A 45 -5.21 7.77 11.77
C GLN A 45 -6.46 7.12 11.14
N GLY A 46 -6.65 5.81 11.32
CA GLY A 46 -7.77 5.06 10.75
C GLY A 46 -7.64 4.79 9.25
N TRP A 47 -8.77 4.45 8.64
CA TRP A 47 -8.80 3.86 7.28
C TRP A 47 -8.38 4.83 6.16
N LEU A 48 -8.50 6.15 6.38
CA LEU A 48 -8.19 7.16 5.36
C LEU A 48 -6.71 7.19 5.01
N PHE A 49 -5.83 7.23 6.01
CA PHE A 49 -4.38 7.27 5.78
C PHE A 49 -3.87 5.95 5.19
N TYR A 50 -4.41 4.83 5.69
CA TYR A 50 -4.20 3.52 5.10
C TYR A 50 -4.51 3.53 3.59
N LEU A 51 -5.70 3.95 3.19
CA LEU A 51 -6.12 3.91 1.79
C LEU A 51 -5.33 4.84 0.87
N ARG A 52 -4.99 6.04 1.35
CA ARG A 52 -4.10 6.94 0.59
C ARG A 52 -2.74 6.30 0.35
N GLY A 53 -2.15 5.71 1.39
CA GLY A 53 -0.87 5.00 1.28
C GLY A 53 -0.95 3.81 0.34
N VAL A 54 -2.00 2.99 0.45
CA VAL A 54 -2.23 1.83 -0.40
C VAL A 54 -2.45 2.24 -1.86
N GLY A 55 -3.26 3.28 -2.14
CA GLY A 55 -3.46 3.79 -3.48
C GLY A 55 -2.16 4.29 -4.12
N LEU A 56 -1.36 5.06 -3.37
CA LEU A 56 -0.06 5.54 -3.83
C LEU A 56 0.85 4.38 -4.19
N ALA A 57 1.01 3.42 -3.28
CA ALA A 57 1.89 2.29 -3.48
C ALA A 57 1.40 1.39 -4.63
N PHE A 58 0.08 1.20 -4.76
CA PHE A 58 -0.54 0.43 -5.83
C PHE A 58 -0.20 1.03 -7.20
N LEU A 59 -0.39 2.35 -7.37
CA LEU A 59 -0.12 2.95 -8.67
C LEU A 59 1.38 2.91 -9.01
N LEU A 60 2.26 3.11 -8.02
CA LEU A 60 3.70 2.94 -8.24
C LEU A 60 4.04 1.51 -8.66
N ALA A 61 3.44 0.51 -8.01
CA ALA A 61 3.64 -0.89 -8.37
C ALA A 61 3.20 -1.19 -9.80
N VAL A 62 2.03 -0.70 -10.21
CA VAL A 62 1.51 -0.84 -11.58
C VAL A 62 2.41 -0.10 -12.58
N GLY A 63 2.76 1.16 -12.30
CA GLY A 63 3.61 1.98 -13.17
C GLY A 63 4.99 1.36 -13.40
N TYR A 64 5.59 0.75 -12.37
CA TYR A 64 6.85 0.02 -12.48
C TYR A 64 6.70 -1.46 -12.89
N ARG A 65 5.51 -1.88 -13.34
CA ARG A 65 5.21 -3.25 -13.82
C ARG A 65 5.46 -4.35 -12.79
N GLN A 66 5.38 -4.02 -11.50
CA GLN A 66 5.51 -4.94 -10.37
C GLN A 66 4.14 -5.55 -10.03
N TYR A 67 3.55 -6.31 -10.95
CA TYR A 67 2.15 -6.76 -10.85
C TYR A 67 1.85 -7.64 -9.62
N GLY A 68 2.81 -8.47 -9.19
CA GLY A 68 2.64 -9.26 -7.96
C GLY A 68 2.53 -8.38 -6.71
N LEU A 69 3.21 -7.24 -6.69
CA LEU A 69 3.14 -6.26 -5.61
C LEU A 69 1.88 -5.40 -5.72
N ALA A 70 1.43 -5.08 -6.94
CA ALA A 70 0.13 -4.43 -7.15
C ALA A 70 -1.03 -5.28 -6.61
N TRP A 71 -1.02 -6.59 -6.82
CA TRP A 71 -1.99 -7.52 -6.24
C TRP A 71 -1.99 -7.49 -4.71
N ALA A 72 -0.79 -7.49 -4.12
CA ALA A 72 -0.62 -7.41 -2.67
C ALA A 72 -1.20 -6.13 -2.06
N LEU A 73 -1.20 -5.04 -2.83
CA LEU A 73 -1.64 -3.70 -2.44
C LEU A 73 -3.09 -3.39 -2.84
N LEU A 74 -3.90 -4.39 -3.20
CA LEU A 74 -5.34 -4.18 -3.20
C LEU A 74 -5.82 -3.87 -1.77
N PRO A 75 -6.89 -3.10 -1.58
CA PRO A 75 -7.46 -2.81 -0.26
C PRO A 75 -8.23 -4.02 0.29
N TRP A 76 -7.70 -5.24 0.13
CA TRP A 76 -8.32 -6.47 0.59
C TRP A 76 -8.47 -6.56 2.12
N PRO A 77 -7.58 -5.99 2.98
CA PRO A 77 -7.82 -5.96 4.42
C PRO A 77 -9.06 -5.14 4.78
N LEU A 78 -9.30 -4.06 4.04
CA LEU A 78 -10.50 -3.24 4.18
C LEU A 78 -11.76 -4.02 3.75
N LEU A 79 -11.68 -4.82 2.68
CA LEU A 79 -12.78 -5.69 2.28
C LEU A 79 -13.14 -6.67 3.41
N PHE A 80 -12.15 -7.27 4.08
CA PHE A 80 -12.41 -8.14 5.23
C PHE A 80 -13.03 -7.38 6.40
N ALA A 81 -12.52 -6.18 6.73
CA ALA A 81 -13.06 -5.35 7.81
C ALA A 81 -14.51 -4.92 7.53
N GLY A 82 -14.81 -4.55 6.28
CA GLY A 82 -16.15 -4.22 5.80
C GLY A 82 -17.02 -5.43 5.47
N ARG A 83 -16.57 -6.66 5.76
CA ARG A 83 -17.30 -7.91 5.48
C ARG A 83 -17.79 -8.03 4.03
N PHE A 84 -17.03 -7.49 3.08
CA PHE A 84 -17.37 -7.41 1.66
C PHE A 84 -18.60 -6.56 1.33
N GLU A 85 -19.10 -5.75 2.27
CA GLU A 85 -20.20 -4.83 2.05
C GLU A 85 -19.68 -3.52 1.43
N LEU A 86 -19.63 -3.46 0.10
CA LEU A 86 -19.09 -2.32 -0.66
C LEU A 86 -19.76 -0.97 -0.32
N GLN A 87 -21.01 -0.99 0.14
CA GLN A 87 -21.74 0.21 0.57
C GLN A 87 -21.10 0.84 1.81
N MET A 88 -20.60 0.03 2.75
CA MET A 88 -19.86 0.52 3.92
C MET A 88 -18.52 1.14 3.52
N LEU A 89 -17.96 0.71 2.38
CA LEU A 89 -16.66 1.16 1.90
C LEU A 89 -16.74 2.39 0.99
N TRP A 90 -17.94 2.74 0.52
CA TRP A 90 -18.19 3.90 -0.33
C TRP A 90 -17.49 5.19 0.14
N PRO A 91 -17.60 5.59 1.42
CA PRO A 91 -17.01 6.83 1.92
C PRO A 91 -15.47 6.88 1.81
N TYR A 92 -14.83 5.73 1.63
CA TYR A 92 -13.39 5.59 1.68
C TYR A 92 -12.74 5.48 0.30
N PHE A 93 -13.51 5.22 -0.78
CA PHE A 93 -12.98 5.23 -2.15
C PHE A 93 -12.30 6.54 -2.55
N PRO A 94 -12.78 7.74 -2.15
CA PRO A 94 -12.07 8.99 -2.44
C PRO A 94 -10.64 8.99 -1.90
N ALA A 95 -10.41 8.49 -0.67
CA ALA A 95 -9.07 8.43 -0.07
C ALA A 95 -8.14 7.48 -0.83
N TRP A 96 -8.67 6.36 -1.32
CA TRP A 96 -7.90 5.46 -2.18
C TRP A 96 -7.57 6.11 -3.54
N GLY A 97 -8.53 6.81 -4.13
CA GLY A 97 -8.36 7.58 -5.36
C GLY A 97 -7.31 8.70 -5.23
N GLU A 98 -7.34 9.45 -4.14
CA GLU A 98 -6.30 10.44 -3.80
C GLU A 98 -4.92 9.81 -3.72
N GLY A 99 -4.82 8.63 -3.09
CA GLY A 99 -3.62 7.82 -3.08
C GLY A 99 -3.11 7.51 -4.48
N LEU A 100 -3.99 7.01 -5.36
CA LEU A 100 -3.65 6.73 -6.76
C LEU A 100 -3.14 8.00 -7.48
N MET A 101 -3.79 9.15 -7.28
CA MET A 101 -3.34 10.42 -7.87
C MET A 101 -1.95 10.82 -7.37
N LEU A 102 -1.67 10.68 -6.07
CA LEU A 102 -0.33 10.92 -5.52
C LEU A 102 0.70 9.95 -6.11
N GLY A 103 0.34 8.68 -6.25
CA GLY A 103 1.16 7.70 -6.95
C GLY A 103 1.44 8.10 -8.39
N ALA A 104 0.48 8.73 -9.08
CA ALA A 104 0.63 9.14 -10.47
C ALA A 104 1.60 10.31 -10.57
N VAL A 105 1.46 11.28 -9.67
CA VAL A 105 2.39 12.40 -9.54
C VAL A 105 3.80 11.88 -9.27
N VAL A 106 3.99 10.97 -8.31
CA VAL A 106 5.32 10.41 -8.00
C VAL A 106 5.87 9.60 -9.18
N TYR A 107 5.04 8.77 -9.82
CA TYR A 107 5.43 8.01 -11.01
C TYR A 107 5.88 8.93 -12.14
N LEU A 108 5.10 9.99 -12.42
CA LEU A 108 5.44 10.98 -13.43
C LEU A 108 6.71 11.73 -13.05
N LEU A 109 6.87 12.20 -11.82
CA LEU A 109 8.09 12.89 -11.40
C LEU A 109 9.32 11.99 -11.58
N VAL A 110 9.27 10.75 -11.09
CA VAL A 110 10.42 9.83 -11.20
C VAL A 110 10.63 9.34 -12.64
N GLY A 111 9.56 9.17 -13.41
CA GLY A 111 9.58 8.72 -14.80
C GLY A 111 9.97 9.81 -15.81
N LEU A 112 9.58 11.07 -15.59
CA LEU A 112 9.90 12.21 -16.45
C LEU A 112 11.40 12.54 -16.44
N PHE A 113 12.07 12.27 -15.30
CA PHE A 113 13.53 12.42 -15.17
C PHE A 113 14.32 11.16 -15.57
N ARG A 114 13.65 10.03 -15.81
CA ARG A 114 14.25 8.85 -16.46
C ARG A 114 13.95 8.91 -17.96
N ARG A 115 14.71 9.74 -18.69
CA ARG A 115 14.78 9.58 -20.16
C ARG A 115 15.39 8.20 -20.48
N PRO A 116 14.96 7.54 -21.56
CA PRO A 116 15.62 6.33 -22.05
C PRO A 116 17.10 6.58 -22.37
#